data_AF-A0A3B9M3D6-F1
#
_entry.id   AF-A0A3B9M3D6-F1
#
_cell.length_a   1.000
_cell.length_b   1.000
_cell.length_c   1.000
_cell.angle_alpha   90.00
_cell.angle_beta   90.00
_cell.angle_gamma   90.00
#
_symmetry.space_group_name_H-M   'P 1'
#
loop_
_entity.id
_entity.type
_entity.pdbx_description
1 polymer ?
#
loop_
_entity_poly.entity_id
_entity_poly.type
_entity_poly.pdbx_seq_one_letter_code
_entity_poly.pdbx_strand_id
1 'polypeptide(L)' 'MPVAWILGIETSCDETSAAVIGDGSIIASNVISSQIAVHRQYGGVVPEVASRQHMKKITVVVEKALQDAGIGFGDLHGIA' A
#
# COMPACT_ATOMS: atom_id res chain seq x y z
N MET A 1 -20.65 -16.94 5.34
CA MET A 1 -20.63 -15.50 4.97
C MET A 1 -19.47 -15.30 4.01
N PRO A 2 -19.56 -14.38 3.03
CA PRO A 2 -18.40 -14.01 2.23
C PRO A 2 -17.29 -13.45 3.13
N VAL A 3 -16.03 -13.62 2.72
CA VAL A 3 -14.86 -13.08 3.43
C VAL A 3 -14.97 -11.56 3.49
N ALA A 4 -14.71 -10.96 4.66
CA ALA A 4 -14.65 -9.52 4.81
C ALA A 4 -13.25 -9.02 4.43
N TRP A 5 -13.16 -8.33 3.30
CA TRP A 5 -11.90 -7.79 2.77
C TRP A 5 -11.64 -6.35 3.25
N ILE A 6 -10.42 -6.10 3.74
CA ILE A 6 -9.94 -4.78 4.15
C ILE A 6 -8.73 -4.42 3.29
N LEU A 7 -8.71 -3.18 2.78
CA LEU A 7 -7.53 -2.59 2.16
C LEU A 7 -6.73 -1.83 3.23
N GLY A 8 -5.55 -2.31 3.57
CA GLY A 8 -4.59 -1.59 4.42
C GLY A 8 -3.66 -0.72 3.58
N ILE A 9 -3.44 0.53 3.99
CA ILE A 9 -2.51 1.48 3.36
C ILE A 9 -1.49 1.95 4.39
N GLU A 10 -0.21 1.91 4.02
CA GLU A 10 0.87 2.33 4.91
C GLU A 10 1.80 3.32 4.18
N THR A 11 1.94 4.52 4.77
CA THR A 11 2.70 5.67 4.23
C THR A 11 3.36 6.52 5.33
N SER A 12 3.77 5.92 6.45
CA SER A 12 4.28 6.67 7.61
C SER A 12 5.70 7.22 7.44
N CYS A 13 6.57 6.52 6.70
CA CYS A 13 7.98 6.88 6.55
C CYS A 13 8.40 7.00 5.07
N ASP A 14 9.04 5.98 4.49
CA ASP A 14 9.59 6.03 3.14
C ASP A 14 9.13 4.86 2.25
N GLU A 15 8.15 4.09 2.72
CA GLU A 15 7.43 3.09 1.93
C GLU A 15 6.02 3.55 1.59
N THR A 16 5.59 3.28 0.36
CA THR A 16 4.17 3.30 0.00
C THR A 16 3.74 1.86 -0.18
N SER A 17 2.86 1.37 0.67
CA SER A 17 2.37 0.00 0.57
C SER A 17 0.86 -0.10 0.68
N ALA A 18 0.34 -1.17 0.08
CA ALA A 18 -1.06 -1.53 0.17
C ALA A 18 -1.17 -3.06 0.28
N ALA A 19 -2.07 -3.52 1.13
CA ALA A 19 -2.34 -4.95 1.33
C ALA A 19 -3.85 -5.21 1.38
N VAL A 20 -4.28 -6.34 0.84
CA VAL A 20 -5.66 -6.82 0.95
C VAL A 20 -5.69 -7.95 1.96
N ILE A 21 -6.43 -7.75 3.05
CA ILE A 21 -6.55 -8.69 4.17
C ILE A 21 -7.99 -9.20 4.28
N GLY A 22 -8.17 -10.52 4.32
CA GLY A 22 -9.44 -11.18 4.54
C GLY A 22 -9.58 -11.66 5.98
N ASP A 23 -10.70 -11.36 6.62
CA ASP A 23 -11.07 -11.83 7.97
C ASP A 23 -9.91 -11.66 9.00
N GLY A 24 -9.13 -10.58 8.85
CA GLY A 24 -8.02 -10.22 9.75
C GLY A 24 -6.78 -11.12 9.72
N SER A 25 -6.75 -12.19 8.93
CA SER A 25 -5.66 -13.18 8.95
C SER A 25 -5.23 -13.70 7.58
N ILE A 26 -6.05 -13.52 6.55
CA ILE A 26 -5.74 -13.95 5.19
C ILE A 26 -5.06 -12.79 4.46
N ILE A 27 -3.77 -12.93 4.15
CA ILE A 27 -3.06 -11.96 3.31
C ILE A 27 -3.28 -12.35 1.85
N ALA A 28 -4.19 -11.67 1.15
CA ALA A 28 -4.46 -11.93 -0.26
C ALA A 28 -3.44 -11.25 -1.17
N SER A 29 -2.93 -10.07 -0.78
CA SER A 29 -1.84 -9.38 -1.46
C SER A 29 -1.11 -8.45 -0.51
N ASN A 30 0.15 -8.13 -0.86
CA ASN A 30 0.96 -7.14 -0.17
C ASN A 30 1.97 -6.52 -1.15
N VAL A 31 1.78 -5.25 -1.48
CA VAL A 31 2.58 -4.51 -2.45
C VAL A 31 3.34 -3.41 -1.73
N ILE A 32 4.65 -3.32 -1.96
CA ILE A 32 5.53 -2.35 -1.31
C ILE A 32 6.35 -1.60 -2.37
N SER A 33 6.29 -0.27 -2.34
CA SER A 33 7.15 0.63 -3.11
C SER A 33 8.06 1.39 -2.16
N SER A 34 9.33 0.98 -2.06
CA SER A 34 10.33 1.62 -1.20
C SER A 34 11.01 2.82 -1.87
N GLN A 35 11.33 3.83 -1.07
CA GLN A 35 12.06 5.03 -1.49
C GLN A 35 13.54 5.04 -1.05
N ILE A 36 14.08 3.93 -0.54
CA ILE A 36 15.48 3.82 -0.06
C ILE A 36 16.49 4.39 -1.07
N ALA A 37 16.34 4.06 -2.36
CA ALA A 37 17.23 4.56 -3.41
C ALA A 37 17.19 6.10 -3.58
N VAL A 38 16.01 6.70 -3.37
CA VAL A 38 15.82 8.15 -3.43
C VAL A 38 16.46 8.82 -2.21
N HIS A 39 16.28 8.27 -1.01
CA HIS A 39 16.80 8.87 0.22
C HIS A 39 18.29 8.62 0.44
N ARG A 40 18.86 7.58 -0.19
CA ARG A 40 20.29 7.25 -0.11
C ARG A 40 21.20 8.42 -0.52
N GLN A 41 20.79 9.23 -1.50
CA GLN A 41 21.58 10.38 -1.95
C GLN A 41 21.63 11.53 -0.93
N TYR A 42 20.71 11.55 0.04
CA TYR A 42 20.61 12.57 1.08
C TYR A 42 21.18 12.10 2.43
N GLY A 43 21.60 10.83 2.53
CA GLY A 43 22.10 10.24 3.77
C GLY A 43 21.02 9.99 4.84
N GLY A 44 19.74 10.08 4.48
CA GLY A 44 18.61 9.91 5.39
C GLY A 44 17.28 10.29 4.72
N VAL A 45 16.16 10.00 5.40
CA VAL A 45 14.82 10.33 4.91
C VAL A 45 14.61 11.84 4.91
N VAL A 46 14.24 12.39 3.75
CA VAL A 46 13.83 13.79 3.60
C VAL A 46 12.29 13.85 3.59
N PRO A 47 11.63 14.40 4.62
CA PRO A 47 10.17 14.30 4.78
C PRO A 47 9.35 14.82 3.58
N GLU A 48 9.75 15.97 3.01
CA GLU A 48 9.06 16.56 1.84
C GLU A 48 9.20 15.67 0.59
N VAL A 49 10.37 15.04 0.40
CA VAL A 49 10.59 14.11 -0.71
C VAL A 49 9.74 12.87 -0.50
N ALA A 50 9.65 12.36 0.73
CA ALA A 50 8.87 11.18 1.05
C ALA A 50 7.38 11.39 0.75
N SER A 51 6.81 12.47 1.26
CA SER A 51 5.42 12.90 0.98
C SER A 51 5.10 12.90 -0.52
N ARG A 52 5.96 13.51 -1.34
CA ARG A 52 5.78 13.56 -2.81
C ARG A 52 5.89 12.19 -3.47
N GLN A 53 6.71 11.29 -2.96
CA GLN A 53 6.83 9.94 -3.51
C GLN A 53 5.59 9.10 -3.17
N HIS A 54 5.02 9.23 -1.97
CA HIS A 54 3.75 8.57 -1.63
C HIS A 54 2.63 8.98 -2.60
N MET A 55 2.46 10.29 -2.84
CA MET A 55 1.46 10.80 -3.79
C MET A 55 1.61 10.22 -5.20
N LYS A 56 2.85 10.00 -5.66
CA LYS A 56 3.12 9.43 -6.99
C LYS A 56 2.85 7.93 -7.09
N LYS A 57 2.86 7.22 -5.96
CA LYS A 57 2.84 5.76 -5.92
C LYS A 57 1.52 5.18 -5.44
N ILE A 58 0.75 5.91 -4.63
CA ILE A 58 -0.41 5.37 -3.93
C ILE A 58 -1.42 4.69 -4.85
N THR A 59 -1.79 5.33 -5.97
CA THR A 59 -2.76 4.75 -6.93
C THR A 59 -2.25 3.44 -7.51
N VAL A 60 -1.00 3.39 -7.97
CA VAL A 60 -0.41 2.21 -8.60
C VAL A 60 -0.28 1.06 -7.60
N VAL A 61 0.12 1.35 -6.36
CA VAL A 61 0.26 0.35 -5.30
C VAL A 61 -1.11 -0.24 -4.93
N VAL A 62 -2.14 0.60 -4.78
CA VAL A 62 -3.51 0.14 -4.47
C VAL A 62 -4.10 -0.69 -5.62
N GLU A 63 -3.99 -0.21 -6.86
CA GLU A 63 -4.47 -0.95 -8.03
C GLU A 63 -3.79 -2.31 -8.16
N LYS A 64 -2.46 -2.36 -7.94
CA LYS A 64 -1.71 -3.60 -7.96
C LYS A 64 -2.13 -4.55 -6.84
N ALA A 65 -2.37 -4.04 -5.62
CA ALA A 65 -2.80 -4.86 -4.50
C ALA A 65 -4.18 -5.49 -4.75
N LEU A 66 -5.14 -4.74 -5.30
CA LEU A 66 -6.45 -5.27 -5.68
C LEU A 66 -6.34 -6.29 -6.81
N GLN A 67 -5.52 -6.00 -7.83
CA GLN A 67 -5.27 -6.92 -8.94
C GLN A 67 -4.66 -8.24 -8.45
N ASP A 68 -3.64 -8.18 -7.59
CA ASP A 68 -2.95 -9.36 -7.05
C ASP A 68 -3.86 -10.17 -6.12
N ALA A 69 -4.79 -9.52 -5.42
CA ALA A 69 -5.81 -10.18 -4.61
C ALA A 69 -6.98 -10.76 -5.44
N GLY A 70 -7.09 -10.39 -6.73
CA GLY A 70 -8.16 -10.86 -7.61
C GLY A 70 -9.54 -10.27 -7.29
N ILE A 71 -9.60 -9.10 -6.64
CA ILE A 71 -10.86 -8.44 -6.24
C ILE A 71 -10.93 -7.01 -6.79
N GLY A 72 -12.13 -6.43 -6.82
CA GLY A 72 -12.36 -5.02 -7.15
C GLY A 72 -12.66 -4.17 -5.92
N PHE A 73 -12.74 -2.85 -6.12
CA PHE A 73 -13.12 -1.90 -5.05
C PHE A 73 -14.49 -2.20 -4.43
N GLY A 74 -15.42 -2.76 -5.21
CA GLY A 74 -16.77 -3.11 -4.74
C GLY A 74 -16.81 -4.30 -3.76
N ASP A 75 -15.70 -5.06 -3.65
CA ASP A 75 -15.59 -6.21 -2.75
C ASP A 75 -15.01 -5.83 -1.37
N LEU A 76 -14.53 -4.58 -1.22
CA LEU A 76 -13.95 -4.09 0.02
C LEU A 76 -15.03 -3.74 1.05
N HIS A 77 -14.77 -4.11 2.29
CA HIS A 77 -15.63 -3.84 3.45
C HIS A 77 -15.05 -2.77 4.37
N GLY A 78 -13.79 -2.38 4.16
CA GLY A 78 -13.12 -1.34 4.94
C GLY A 78 -11.78 -0.93 4.34
N ILE A 79 -11.31 0.24 4.78
CA ILE A 79 -9.98 0.80 4.49
C ILE A 79 -9.36 1.19 5.83
N ALA A 80 -8.08 0.86 6.02
CA ALA A 80 -7.32 1.14 7.24
C ALA A 80 -5.96 1.76 6.90
#